data_AF-A0A8B9D390-F1
#
_entry.id   AF-A0A8B9D390-F1
#
_cell.length_a   1.000
_cell.length_b   1.000
_cell.length_c   1.000
_cell.angle_alpha   90.00
_cell.angle_beta   90.00
_cell.angle_gamma   90.00
#
_symmetry.space_group_name_H-M   'P 1'
#
loop_
_entity.id
_entity.type
_entity.pdbx_description
1 polymer ?
#
loop_
_entity_poly.entity_id
_entity_poly.type
_entity_poly.pdbx_seq_one_letter_code
_entity_poly.pdbx_strand_id
1 'polypeptide(L)'
;RRLAGRRAVFRLRKPLVIKPLVIKMYSMKGAVRTAPIIKYFLLKKGVSQSECDQNISVSPKSTYWTYVFLISKASRLSCTLLILLKKKKINFLHFYGHITKLSYKWYNFKDLPASGGLFFSCVWGHHAKLYSQFAPRASYNQTSDKYNLFITL
;
A
#
# COMPACT_ATOMS: atom_id res chain seq x y z
N ARG A 1 24.79 -15.30 -24.83
CA ARG A 1 23.81 -15.82 -23.84
C ARG A 1 22.43 -15.98 -24.49
N ARG A 2 22.22 -17.09 -25.22
CA ARG A 2 20.97 -17.44 -25.92
C ARG A 2 20.25 -18.54 -25.12
N LEU A 3 19.25 -18.20 -24.31
CA LEU A 3 18.22 -19.11 -23.81
C LEU A 3 16.95 -18.30 -23.52
N ALA A 4 16.22 -17.93 -24.58
CA ALA A 4 14.86 -17.42 -24.48
C ALA A 4 13.94 -18.37 -25.25
N GLY A 5 13.94 -19.64 -24.84
CA GLY A 5 12.98 -20.63 -25.30
C GLY A 5 11.57 -20.20 -24.88
N ARG A 6 10.69 -20.10 -25.88
CA ARG A 6 9.21 -20.03 -25.82
C ARG A 6 8.61 -20.06 -24.40
N ARG A 7 8.63 -18.94 -23.68
CA ARG A 7 7.81 -18.77 -22.47
C ARG A 7 6.49 -18.14 -22.89
N ALA A 8 5.39 -18.85 -22.71
CA ALA A 8 4.04 -18.32 -22.91
C ALA A 8 3.92 -16.97 -22.20
N VAL A 9 3.59 -15.92 -22.95
CA VAL A 9 3.33 -14.60 -22.40
C VAL A 9 2.05 -14.74 -21.56
N PHE A 10 2.21 -15.02 -20.26
CA PHE A 10 1.11 -15.02 -19.31
C PHE A 10 0.34 -13.72 -19.50
N ARG A 11 -0.89 -13.81 -20.03
CA ARG A 11 -1.77 -12.66 -20.21
C ARG A 11 -2.13 -12.14 -18.82
N LEU A 12 -1.36 -11.18 -18.30
CA LEU A 12 -1.49 -10.53 -16.99
C LEU A 12 -2.80 -9.72 -16.84
N ARG A 13 -3.82 -9.93 -17.69
CA ARG A 13 -5.10 -9.21 -17.66
C ARG A 13 -5.84 -9.40 -16.33
N LYS A 14 -5.89 -10.64 -15.82
CA LYS A 14 -6.56 -10.97 -14.55
C LYS A 14 -5.88 -10.35 -13.32
N PRO A 15 -4.55 -10.51 -13.10
CA PRO A 15 -3.88 -9.90 -11.95
C PRO A 15 -3.85 -8.36 -11.99
N LEU A 16 -3.97 -7.73 -13.16
CA LEU A 16 -4.05 -6.26 -13.27
C LEU A 16 -5.34 -5.67 -12.68
N VAL A 17 -6.47 -6.39 -12.78
CA VAL A 17 -7.78 -5.92 -12.29
C VAL A 17 -7.99 -6.33 -10.83
N ILE A 18 -7.56 -7.54 -10.46
CA ILE A 18 -7.72 -8.06 -9.08
C ILE A 18 -6.91 -7.23 -8.08
N LYS A 19 -5.70 -6.82 -8.44
CA LYS A 19 -4.79 -6.08 -7.55
C LYS A 19 -5.38 -4.77 -7.01
N PRO A 20 -5.85 -3.80 -7.83
CA PRO A 20 -6.43 -2.55 -7.32
C PRO A 20 -7.73 -2.78 -6.53
N LEU A 21 -8.53 -3.80 -6.87
CA LEU A 21 -9.75 -4.15 -6.12
C LEU A 21 -9.42 -4.64 -4.71
N VAL A 22 -8.46 -5.58 -4.61
CA VAL A 22 -7.99 -6.11 -3.32
C VAL A 22 -7.44 -4.98 -2.45
N ILE A 23 -6.60 -4.11 -3.02
CA ILE A 23 -6.04 -2.96 -2.31
C ILE A 23 -7.14 -2.00 -1.83
N LYS A 24 -8.13 -1.71 -2.68
CA LYS A 24 -9.28 -0.87 -2.34
C LYS A 24 -10.04 -1.44 -1.13
N MET A 25 -10.36 -2.74 -1.14
CA MET A 25 -11.11 -3.38 -0.05
C MET A 25 -10.36 -3.34 1.28
N TYR A 26 -9.08 -3.71 1.28
CA TYR A 26 -8.26 -3.65 2.49
C TYR A 26 -8.08 -2.20 2.99
N SER A 27 -7.96 -1.23 2.06
CA SER A 27 -7.81 0.18 2.44
C SER A 27 -9.06 0.79 3.05
N MET A 28 -10.25 0.47 2.51
CA MET A 28 -11.51 0.92 3.11
C MET A 28 -11.73 0.30 4.48
N LYS A 29 -11.49 -1.01 4.65
CA LYS A 29 -11.62 -1.66 5.96
C LYS A 29 -10.65 -1.07 6.99
N GLY A 30 -9.39 -0.82 6.61
CA GLY A 30 -8.41 -0.16 7.47
C GLY A 30 -8.86 1.25 7.86
N ALA A 31 -9.24 2.08 6.89
CA ALA A 31 -9.67 3.45 7.13
C ALA A 31 -10.91 3.52 8.04
N VAL A 32 -11.94 2.71 7.80
CA VAL A 32 -13.16 2.70 8.63
C VAL A 32 -12.86 2.31 10.07
N ARG A 33 -11.88 1.41 10.29
CA ARG A 33 -11.53 0.93 11.63
C ARG A 33 -10.60 1.87 12.39
N THR A 34 -9.72 2.60 11.70
CA THR A 34 -8.81 3.55 12.36
C THR A 34 -9.36 4.97 12.45
N ALA A 35 -10.30 5.36 11.57
CA ALA A 35 -10.96 6.67 11.59
C ALA A 35 -11.55 7.09 12.95
N PRO A 36 -12.33 6.27 13.67
CA PRO A 36 -12.90 6.69 14.95
C PRO A 36 -11.83 6.92 16.02
N ILE A 37 -10.73 6.14 15.99
CA ILE A 37 -9.61 6.27 16.92
C ILE A 37 -8.95 7.63 16.72
N ILE A 38 -8.56 7.96 15.49
CA ILE A 38 -7.92 9.24 15.17
C ILE A 38 -8.85 10.41 15.48
N LYS A 39 -10.13 10.30 15.12
CA LYS A 39 -11.11 11.35 15.36
C LYS A 39 -11.21 11.66 16.85
N TYR A 40 -11.22 10.62 17.70
CA TYR A 40 -11.19 10.80 19.15
C TYR A 40 -9.94 11.53 19.63
N PHE A 41 -8.75 11.11 19.20
CA PHE A 41 -7.48 11.72 19.61
C PHE A 41 -7.34 13.17 19.10
N LEU A 42 -7.69 13.44 17.84
CA LEU A 42 -7.64 14.77 17.26
C LEU A 42 -8.61 15.75 17.96
N LEU A 43 -9.83 15.31 18.27
CA LEU A 43 -10.83 16.16 18.92
C LEU A 43 -10.55 16.39 20.41
N LYS A 44 -9.92 15.43 21.10
CA LYS A 44 -9.65 15.54 22.54
C LYS A 44 -8.28 16.10 22.90
N LYS A 45 -7.24 15.81 22.11
CA LYS A 45 -5.85 16.20 22.41
C LYS A 45 -5.28 17.23 21.43
N GLY A 46 -5.91 17.43 20.28
CA GLY A 46 -5.35 18.26 19.21
C GLY A 46 -4.21 17.58 18.46
N VAL A 47 -3.80 18.16 17.32
CA VAL A 47 -2.84 17.53 16.40
C VAL A 47 -1.46 17.36 17.04
N SER A 48 -0.91 18.41 17.65
CA SER A 48 0.45 18.41 18.20
C SER A 48 0.65 17.41 19.34
N GLN A 49 -0.33 17.27 20.24
CA GLN A 49 -0.22 16.26 21.31
C GLN A 49 -0.48 14.85 20.80
N SER A 50 -1.33 14.69 19.79
CA SER A 50 -1.60 13.38 19.19
C SER A 50 -0.38 12.80 18.47
N GLU A 51 0.52 13.64 17.94
CA GLU A 51 1.75 13.19 17.29
C GLU A 51 2.82 12.70 18.28
N CYS A 52 2.81 13.22 19.50
CA CYS A 52 3.71 12.82 20.59
C CYS A 52 3.18 11.64 21.41
N ASP A 53 1.91 11.27 21.25
CA ASP A 53 1.25 10.25 22.05
C ASP A 53 1.35 8.84 21.41
N GLN A 54 2.14 7.97 22.04
CA GLN A 54 2.29 6.58 21.62
C GLN A 54 1.02 5.72 21.78
N ASN A 55 0.02 6.17 22.55
CA ASN A 55 -1.19 5.39 22.78
C ASN A 55 -1.97 5.08 21.50
N ILE A 56 -1.89 5.96 20.49
CA ILE A 56 -2.50 5.75 19.17
C ILE A 56 -1.82 4.59 18.43
N SER A 57 -0.51 4.45 18.58
CA SER A 57 0.31 3.44 17.90
C SER A 57 0.32 2.09 18.63
N VAL A 58 0.30 2.09 19.97
CA VAL A 58 0.40 0.89 20.81
C VAL A 58 -0.93 0.16 21.00
N SER A 59 -2.06 0.85 20.75
CA SER A 59 -3.40 0.26 20.85
C SER A 59 -3.51 -1.04 20.03
N PRO A 60 -3.99 -2.17 20.59
CA PRO A 60 -3.97 -3.48 19.93
C PRO A 60 -4.70 -3.50 18.58
N LYS A 61 -5.78 -2.72 18.46
CA LYS A 61 -6.51 -2.53 17.20
C LYS A 61 -5.64 -1.80 16.15
N SER A 62 -4.92 -0.76 16.56
CA SER A 62 -4.04 0.04 15.70
C SER A 62 -2.83 -0.77 15.23
N THR A 63 -2.20 -1.50 16.14
CA THR A 63 -1.06 -2.40 15.86
C THR A 63 -1.45 -3.48 14.85
N TYR A 64 -2.62 -4.11 15.01
CA TYR A 64 -3.12 -5.11 14.06
C TYR A 64 -3.28 -4.53 12.65
N TRP A 65 -3.96 -3.38 12.51
CA TRP A 65 -4.17 -2.76 11.20
C TRP A 65 -2.87 -2.22 10.59
N THR A 66 -1.91 -1.81 11.41
CA THR A 66 -0.56 -1.43 10.97
C THR A 66 0.22 -2.64 10.46
N TYR A 67 0.10 -3.80 11.11
CA TYR A 67 0.71 -5.04 10.64
C TYR A 67 0.12 -5.52 9.31
N VAL A 68 -1.21 -5.48 9.19
CA VAL A 68 -1.91 -5.77 7.92
C VAL A 68 -1.47 -4.82 6.81
N PHE A 69 -1.26 -3.54 7.13
CA PHE A 69 -0.71 -2.56 6.19
C PHE A 69 0.68 -2.97 5.70
N LEU A 70 1.56 -3.36 6.62
CA LEU A 70 2.94 -3.77 6.32
C LEU A 70 2.98 -4.99 5.38
N ILE A 71 2.19 -6.03 5.68
CA ILE A 71 2.05 -7.21 4.83
C ILE A 71 1.51 -6.84 3.45
N SER A 72 0.51 -5.95 3.37
CA SER A 72 -0.07 -5.53 2.08
C SER A 72 0.96 -4.87 1.15
N LYS A 73 1.94 -4.16 1.72
CA LYS A 73 3.04 -3.53 0.98
C LYS A 73 4.12 -4.55 0.59
N ALA A 74 4.43 -5.51 1.46
CA ALA A 74 5.36 -6.61 1.16
C ALA A 74 4.84 -7.49 0.01
N SER A 75 3.57 -7.92 0.06
CA SER A 75 2.93 -8.69 -1.00
C SER A 75 2.97 -7.97 -2.35
N ARG A 76 2.77 -6.64 -2.34
CA ARG A 76 2.85 -5.80 -3.54
C ARG A 76 4.24 -5.79 -4.15
N LEU A 77 5.29 -5.70 -3.32
CA LEU A 77 6.68 -5.69 -3.75
C LEU A 77 7.06 -7.04 -4.38
N SER A 78 6.71 -8.15 -3.74
CA SER A 78 7.01 -9.50 -4.22
C SER A 78 6.39 -9.79 -5.60
N CYS A 79 5.17 -9.28 -5.85
CA CYS A 79 4.55 -9.37 -7.17
C CYS A 79 5.31 -8.57 -8.24
N THR A 80 5.83 -7.39 -7.89
CA THR A 80 6.63 -6.55 -8.80
C THR A 80 8.01 -7.16 -9.08
N LEU A 81 8.61 -7.83 -8.10
CA LEU A 81 9.88 -8.57 -8.27
C LEU A 81 9.75 -9.67 -9.33
N LEU A 82 8.63 -10.40 -9.33
CA LEU A 82 8.33 -11.41 -10.36
C LEU A 82 8.16 -10.80 -11.77
N ILE A 83 7.77 -9.53 -11.88
CA ILE A 83 7.70 -8.79 -13.16
C ILE A 83 9.09 -8.30 -13.60
N LEU A 84 9.93 -7.83 -12.67
CA LEU A 84 11.33 -7.48 -12.92
C LEU A 84 12.12 -8.69 -13.46
N LEU A 85 11.93 -9.86 -12.86
CA LEU A 85 12.53 -11.12 -13.32
C LEU A 85 12.09 -11.52 -14.75
N LYS A 86 10.97 -10.96 -15.25
CA LYS A 86 10.49 -11.13 -16.63
C LYS A 86 11.05 -10.10 -17.63
N LYS A 87 12.09 -9.33 -17.27
CA LYS A 87 12.78 -8.34 -18.13
C LYS A 87 11.88 -7.20 -18.66
N LYS A 88 10.79 -6.86 -17.98
CA LYS A 88 10.04 -5.63 -18.31
C LYS A 88 10.83 -4.42 -17.75
N LYS A 89 11.09 -3.39 -18.57
CA LYS A 89 11.70 -2.13 -18.13
C LYS A 89 10.80 -1.49 -17.06
N ILE A 90 11.20 -1.60 -15.80
CA ILE A 90 10.64 -0.85 -14.67
C ILE A 90 11.65 0.23 -14.30
N ASN A 91 11.18 1.39 -13.88
CA ASN A 91 12.04 2.46 -13.38
C ASN A 91 12.75 1.99 -12.09
N PHE A 92 14.08 1.90 -12.12
CA PHE A 92 14.89 1.42 -10.99
C PHE A 92 14.63 2.21 -9.70
N LEU A 93 14.51 3.54 -9.82
CA LEU A 93 14.28 4.43 -8.69
C LEU A 93 12.97 4.09 -7.96
N HIS A 94 11.95 3.70 -8.72
CA HIS A 94 10.66 3.36 -8.17
C HIS A 94 10.68 2.08 -7.33
N PHE A 95 11.28 1.03 -7.90
CA PHE A 95 11.41 -0.25 -7.21
C PHE A 95 12.27 -0.11 -5.95
N TYR A 96 13.40 0.59 -6.06
CA TYR A 96 14.28 0.87 -4.93
C TYR A 96 13.54 1.67 -3.84
N GLY A 97 12.79 2.70 -4.23
CA GLY A 97 11.95 3.48 -3.32
C GLY A 97 10.89 2.66 -2.60
N HIS A 98 10.33 1.62 -3.22
CA HIS A 98 9.41 0.71 -2.53
C HIS A 98 10.10 -0.24 -1.55
N ILE A 99 11.28 -0.76 -1.90
CA ILE A 99 12.08 -1.60 -0.98
C ILE A 99 12.45 -0.80 0.25
N THR A 100 13.07 0.37 0.08
CA THR A 100 13.57 1.18 1.19
C THR A 100 12.44 1.62 2.12
N LYS A 101 11.31 2.07 1.58
CA LYS A 101 10.12 2.43 2.36
C LYS A 101 9.53 1.23 3.11
N LEU A 102 9.60 0.01 2.55
CA LEU A 102 9.14 -1.21 3.22
C LEU A 102 10.10 -1.60 4.36
N SER A 103 11.40 -1.65 4.09
CA SER A 103 12.43 -1.95 5.08
C SER A 103 12.35 -0.97 6.25
N TYR A 104 12.28 0.33 5.97
CA TYR A 104 12.13 1.36 7.01
C TYR A 104 10.94 1.09 7.92
N LYS A 105 9.76 0.81 7.35
CA LYS A 105 8.55 0.51 8.14
C LYS A 105 8.65 -0.79 8.91
N TRP A 106 9.33 -1.79 8.34
CA TRP A 106 9.52 -3.10 8.99
C TRP A 106 10.37 -2.98 10.24
N TYR A 107 11.48 -2.22 10.18
CA TYR A 107 12.32 -1.98 11.34
C TYR A 107 11.60 -1.13 12.40
N ASN A 108 10.98 -0.02 11.98
CA ASN A 108 10.26 0.89 12.90
C ASN A 108 8.92 0.32 13.40
N PHE A 109 8.48 -0.85 12.90
CA PHE A 109 7.26 -1.49 13.40
C PHE A 109 7.42 -1.96 14.85
N LYS A 110 8.64 -2.31 15.29
CA LYS A 110 8.89 -2.71 16.68
C LYS A 110 8.75 -1.53 17.65
N ASP A 111 9.23 -0.37 17.22
CA ASP A 111 9.29 0.82 18.06
C ASP A 111 7.99 1.63 18.07
N LEU A 112 7.01 1.26 17.22
CA LEU A 112 5.68 1.86 17.10
C LEU A 112 5.69 3.37 17.41
N PRO A 113 6.41 4.19 16.62
CA PRO A 113 6.62 5.59 16.93
C PRO A 113 5.29 6.30 17.13
N ALA A 114 5.27 7.31 18.01
CA ALA A 114 4.04 7.99 18.42
C ALA A 114 3.20 8.51 17.23
N SER A 115 3.88 9.09 16.23
CA SER A 115 3.27 9.60 14.99
C SER A 115 2.82 8.50 14.02
N GLY A 116 3.26 7.25 14.23
CA GLY A 116 3.01 6.12 13.35
C GLY A 116 1.52 5.85 13.13
N GLY A 117 0.73 5.78 14.21
CA GLY A 117 -0.70 5.47 14.14
C GLY A 117 -1.52 6.50 13.34
N LEU A 118 -1.20 7.79 13.49
CA LEU A 118 -1.80 8.87 12.70
C LEU A 118 -1.39 8.78 11.23
N PHE A 119 -0.09 8.61 10.98
CA PHE A 119 0.46 8.51 9.63
C PHE A 119 -0.14 7.33 8.85
N PHE A 120 -0.14 6.12 9.43
CA PHE A 120 -0.69 4.94 8.76
C PHE A 120 -2.15 5.10 8.41
N SER A 121 -2.91 5.73 9.31
CA SER A 121 -4.33 5.91 9.09
C SER A 121 -4.67 6.96 8.03
N CYS A 122 -3.91 8.06 7.96
CA CYS A 122 -4.00 9.02 6.87
C CYS A 122 -3.69 8.34 5.52
N VAL A 123 -2.66 7.49 5.50
CA VAL A 123 -2.27 6.70 4.32
C VAL A 123 -3.35 5.71 3.90
N TRP A 124 -4.04 5.07 4.84
CA TRP A 124 -5.20 4.22 4.54
C TRP A 124 -6.34 5.02 3.88
N GLY A 125 -6.66 6.21 4.39
CA GLY A 125 -7.67 7.09 3.82
C GLY A 125 -7.31 7.58 2.41
N HIS A 126 -6.06 8.00 2.21
CA HIS A 126 -5.57 8.42 0.90
C HIS A 126 -5.63 7.25 -0.10
N HIS A 127 -5.16 6.06 0.28
CA HIS A 127 -5.25 4.87 -0.58
C HIS A 127 -6.70 4.47 -0.85
N ALA A 128 -7.61 4.54 0.12
CA ALA A 128 -9.02 4.25 -0.11
C ALA A 128 -9.61 5.19 -1.18
N LYS A 129 -9.32 6.49 -1.12
CA LYS A 129 -9.77 7.48 -2.12
C LYS A 129 -9.16 7.23 -3.49
N LEU A 130 -7.83 7.07 -3.53
CA LEU A 130 -7.05 6.81 -4.75
C LEU A 130 -7.60 5.56 -5.48
N TYR A 131 -7.61 4.41 -4.81
CA TYR A 131 -8.04 3.15 -5.44
C TYR A 131 -9.54 3.08 -5.70
N SER A 132 -10.37 3.84 -4.98
CA SER A 132 -11.80 3.95 -5.32
C SER A 132 -12.02 4.66 -6.66
N GLN A 133 -11.17 5.62 -7.02
CA GLN A 133 -11.21 6.30 -8.32
C GLN A 133 -10.59 5.46 -9.44
N PHE A 134 -9.54 4.68 -9.15
CA PHE A 134 -8.84 3.87 -10.15
C PHE A 134 -9.46 2.50 -10.42
N ALA A 135 -10.09 1.85 -9.44
CA ALA A 135 -10.65 0.50 -9.62
C ALA A 135 -11.75 0.42 -10.71
N PRO A 136 -12.72 1.35 -10.80
CA PRO A 136 -13.72 1.33 -11.87
C PRO A 136 -13.07 1.62 -13.23
N ARG A 137 -12.10 2.55 -13.27
CA ARG A 137 -11.39 2.94 -14.50
C ARG A 137 -10.53 1.80 -15.06
N ALA A 138 -9.91 0.99 -14.19
CA ALA A 138 -9.18 -0.21 -14.58
C ALA A 138 -10.09 -1.35 -15.07
N SER A 139 -11.36 -1.34 -14.64
CA SER A 139 -12.37 -2.31 -15.09
C SER A 139 -13.03 -1.91 -16.42
N TYR A 140 -13.23 -0.61 -16.66
CA TYR A 140 -13.94 -0.05 -17.82
C TYR A 140 -13.01 0.27 -19.01
N ASN A 141 -11.92 1.01 -18.78
CA ASN A 141 -10.94 1.35 -19.82
C ASN A 141 -9.69 0.48 -19.64
N GLN A 142 -9.77 -0.76 -20.11
CA GLN A 142 -8.57 -1.58 -20.29
C GLN A 142 -7.71 -0.91 -21.38
N THR A 143 -6.47 -0.54 -21.03
CA THR A 143 -5.40 -0.01 -21.91
C THR A 143 -5.29 1.51 -22.06
N SER A 144 -4.80 2.19 -21.03
CA SER A 144 -3.86 3.29 -21.25
C SER A 144 -2.67 3.12 -20.31
N ASP A 145 -1.47 3.02 -20.89
CA ASP A 145 -0.21 2.73 -20.18
C ASP A 145 0.08 3.72 -19.03
N LYS A 146 -0.48 4.93 -19.12
CA LYS A 146 -0.38 5.97 -18.09
C LYS A 146 -1.00 5.54 -16.75
N TYR A 147 -2.13 4.83 -16.78
CA TYR A 147 -2.82 4.38 -15.56
C TYR A 147 -2.25 3.08 -15.00
N ASN A 148 -1.73 2.20 -15.87
CA ASN A 148 -1.01 1.00 -15.45
C ASN A 148 0.27 1.34 -14.68
N LEU A 149 0.94 2.43 -15.05
CA LEU A 149 2.08 2.95 -14.31
C LEU A 149 1.64 3.35 -12.89
N PHE A 150 0.64 4.21 -12.71
CA PHE A 150 0.17 4.66 -11.39
C PHE A 150 -0.38 3.56 -10.46
N ILE A 151 -1.00 2.50 -11.00
CA ILE A 151 -1.50 1.37 -10.20
C ILE A 151 -0.36 0.44 -9.76
N THR A 152 0.74 0.44 -10.52
CA THR A 152 1.96 -0.33 -10.23
C THR A 152 2.98 0.50 -9.42
N LEU A 153 2.90 1.83 -9.50
CA LEU A 153 3.58 2.81 -8.65
C LEU A 153 2.97 2.90 -7.23
#